data_AF-A0A4Z1B480-F1
#
_entry.id   AF-A0A4Z1B480-F1
#
_cell.length_a   1.000
_cell.length_b   1.000
_cell.length_c   1.000
_cell.angle_alpha   90.00
_cell.angle_beta   90.00
_cell.angle_gamma   90.00
#
_symmetry.space_group_name_H-M   'P 1'
#
loop_
_entity.id
_entity.type
_entity.pdbx_description
1 polymer ?
#
loop_
_entity_poly.entity_id
_entity_poly.type
_entity_poly.pdbx_seq_one_letter_code
_entity_poly.pdbx_strand_id
1 'polypeptide(L)'
;MNIYKKDNNLYYSYNLNDGYYWLIKDDNSSIYEIGFMFNNLIENRTVDLKNYTRNKTEMNYKLYDINKKNDLIFNNISISENPPETNFLINHKYAYDLNIDSTGNITANVYYPDEKVGGYSFNLSENDFKIFKEIFYNITIDELDRKHFVKDYNSIQSIVINNKYVLNNFEYLNSNLNINAILMFSNYLTMKYIDKQSPNDSKYSIESSKYSILPIPESW
;
A
#
# COMPACT_ATOMS: atom_id res chain seq x y z
N MET A 1 -16.67 -29.29 -11.92
CA MET A 1 -15.86 -28.64 -10.87
C MET A 1 -15.07 -27.53 -11.55
N ASN A 2 -15.61 -26.31 -11.59
CA ASN A 2 -14.94 -25.19 -12.24
C ASN A 2 -13.82 -24.71 -11.32
N ILE A 3 -12.59 -25.07 -11.66
CA ILE A 3 -11.40 -24.45 -11.10
C ILE A 3 -11.38 -23.03 -11.68
N TYR A 4 -11.93 -22.07 -10.95
CA TYR A 4 -11.62 -20.67 -11.22
C TYR A 4 -10.09 -20.56 -11.12
N LYS A 5 -9.42 -20.42 -12.26
CA LYS A 5 -8.06 -19.89 -12.28
C LYS A 5 -8.15 -18.55 -11.55
N LYS A 6 -7.57 -18.48 -10.37
CA LYS A 6 -7.42 -17.25 -9.63
C LYS A 6 -6.52 -16.38 -10.50
N ASP A 7 -7.11 -15.43 -11.22
CA ASP A 7 -6.35 -14.45 -12.00
C ASP A 7 -5.65 -13.55 -10.98
N ASN A 8 -4.48 -14.00 -10.53
CA ASN A 8 -3.64 -13.22 -9.62
C ASN A 8 -3.16 -12.00 -10.40
N ASN A 9 -3.77 -10.85 -10.11
CA ASN A 9 -3.52 -9.59 -10.79
C ASN A 9 -2.37 -8.78 -10.16
N LEU A 10 -1.54 -9.42 -9.33
CA LEU A 10 -0.45 -8.79 -8.59
C LEU A 10 0.90 -9.35 -9.04
N TYR A 11 1.70 -8.50 -9.64
CA TYR A 11 3.06 -8.81 -10.05
C TYR A 11 4.04 -7.88 -9.36
N TYR A 12 5.24 -8.38 -9.10
CA TYR A 12 6.31 -7.59 -8.52
C TYR A 12 7.63 -7.85 -9.24
N SER A 13 8.52 -6.87 -9.25
CA SER A 13 9.93 -7.02 -9.60
C SER A 13 10.78 -6.42 -8.48
N TYR A 14 12.07 -6.73 -8.48
CA TYR A 14 13.00 -6.23 -7.49
C TYR A 14 14.32 -5.88 -8.16
N ASN A 15 14.76 -4.63 -7.98
CA ASN A 15 16.08 -4.15 -8.35
C ASN A 15 16.85 -3.79 -7.08
N LEU A 16 18.07 -4.29 -6.92
CA LEU A 16 18.91 -4.02 -5.73
C LEU A 16 19.16 -2.52 -5.50
N ASN A 17 19.13 -1.71 -6.56
CA ASN A 17 19.37 -0.28 -6.47
C ASN A 17 18.11 0.55 -6.19
N ASP A 18 16.92 0.04 -6.52
CA ASP A 18 15.69 0.82 -6.57
C ASP A 18 14.51 0.18 -5.81
N GLY A 19 14.72 -0.96 -5.14
CA GLY A 19 13.71 -1.65 -4.34
C GLY A 19 12.67 -2.43 -5.16
N TYR A 20 11.48 -2.58 -4.59
CA TYR A 20 10.37 -3.31 -5.21
C TYR A 20 9.57 -2.43 -6.18
N TYR A 21 9.13 -3.05 -7.27
CA TYR A 21 8.19 -2.49 -8.23
C TYR A 21 7.01 -3.41 -8.35
N TRP A 22 5.82 -2.85 -8.46
CA TRP A 22 4.58 -3.61 -8.44
C TRP A 22 3.64 -3.19 -9.56
N LEU A 23 2.88 -4.17 -10.03
CA LEU A 23 1.79 -3.98 -10.97
C LEU A 23 0.54 -4.62 -10.37
N ILE A 24 -0.50 -3.82 -10.22
CA ILE A 24 -1.85 -4.29 -9.90
C ILE A 24 -2.74 -4.03 -11.10
N LYS A 25 -3.43 -5.07 -11.57
CA LYS A 25 -4.54 -4.91 -12.50
C LYS A 25 -5.88 -4.88 -11.75
N ASP A 26 -6.64 -3.82 -11.94
CA ASP A 26 -8.01 -3.75 -11.41
C ASP A 26 -9.02 -4.45 -12.33
N ASP A 27 -10.24 -4.59 -11.82
CA ASP A 27 -11.34 -5.26 -12.54
C ASP A 27 -11.78 -4.50 -13.81
N ASN A 28 -11.45 -3.21 -13.92
CA ASN A 28 -11.75 -2.37 -15.08
C ASN A 28 -10.62 -2.41 -16.12
N SER A 29 -9.67 -3.33 -15.98
CA SER A 29 -8.49 -3.46 -16.86
C SER A 29 -7.51 -2.28 -16.80
N SER A 30 -7.58 -1.44 -15.77
CA SER A 30 -6.53 -0.46 -15.49
C SER A 30 -5.35 -1.13 -14.80
N ILE A 31 -4.15 -0.67 -15.12
CA ILE A 31 -2.92 -1.15 -14.49
C ILE A 31 -2.35 -0.02 -13.63
N TYR A 32 -2.10 -0.31 -12.36
CA TYR A 32 -1.45 0.59 -11.42
C TYR A 32 -0.01 0.12 -11.26
N GLU A 33 0.94 0.97 -11.61
CA GLU A 33 2.37 0.74 -11.38
C GLU A 33 2.80 1.49 -10.14
N ILE A 34 3.37 0.76 -9.18
CA ILE A 34 3.77 1.31 -7.89
C ILE A 34 5.22 0.90 -7.67
N GLY A 35 6.11 1.89 -7.62
CA GLY A 35 7.53 1.72 -7.39
C GLY A 35 8.01 2.57 -6.25
N PHE A 36 9.26 2.34 -5.84
CA PHE A 36 9.90 3.12 -4.79
C PHE A 36 9.98 4.62 -5.07
N MET A 37 9.91 5.03 -6.35
CA MET A 37 10.04 6.42 -6.80
C MET A 37 8.95 6.79 -7.81
N PHE A 38 7.88 6.02 -8.02
CA PHE A 38 6.79 6.40 -8.94
C PHE A 38 5.49 5.69 -8.63
N ASN A 39 4.37 6.40 -8.78
CA ASN A 39 3.02 5.85 -8.73
C ASN A 39 2.27 6.26 -10.00
N ASN A 40 2.06 5.33 -10.93
CA ASN A 40 1.49 5.61 -12.25
C ASN A 40 0.22 4.80 -12.51
N LEU A 41 -0.80 5.46 -13.07
CA LEU A 41 -1.99 4.81 -13.59
C LEU A 41 -1.88 4.69 -15.12
N ILE A 42 -1.98 3.47 -15.63
CA ILE A 42 -2.06 3.19 -17.06
C ILE A 42 -3.51 2.82 -17.38
N GLU A 43 -4.27 3.83 -17.80
CA GLU A 43 -5.68 3.66 -18.15
C GLU A 43 -5.83 2.93 -19.50
N ASN A 44 -6.91 2.15 -19.58
CA ASN A 44 -7.52 1.73 -20.84
C ASN A 44 -6.60 0.96 -21.78
N ARG A 45 -6.02 -0.13 -21.27
CA ARG A 45 -5.37 -1.12 -22.11
C ARG A 45 -6.16 -2.42 -22.06
N THR A 46 -6.62 -2.87 -23.22
CA THR A 46 -6.92 -4.29 -23.53
C THR A 46 -5.65 -5.15 -23.46
N VAL A 47 -4.68 -4.80 -22.59
CA VAL A 47 -3.41 -5.47 -22.46
C VAL A 47 -3.52 -6.49 -21.34
N ASP A 48 -3.33 -7.75 -21.71
CA ASP A 48 -3.01 -8.82 -20.80
C ASP A 48 -1.77 -8.44 -19.99
N LEU A 49 -1.89 -8.41 -18.65
CA LEU A 49 -0.80 -8.04 -17.72
C LEU A 49 0.45 -8.91 -17.96
N LYS A 50 0.25 -10.16 -18.39
CA LYS A 50 1.32 -11.08 -18.77
C LYS A 50 2.10 -10.62 -20.01
N ASN A 51 1.42 -10.00 -20.96
CA ASN A 51 2.08 -9.42 -22.14
C ASN A 51 2.70 -8.06 -21.81
N TYR A 52 2.08 -7.28 -20.93
CA TYR A 52 2.66 -6.03 -20.42
C TYR A 52 4.02 -6.28 -19.74
N THR A 53 4.05 -7.22 -18.80
CA THR A 53 5.27 -7.62 -18.08
C THR A 53 6.35 -8.17 -19.00
N ARG A 54 5.99 -8.98 -20.01
CA ARG A 54 6.94 -9.50 -21.01
C ARG A 54 7.64 -8.41 -21.83
N ASN A 55 6.94 -7.30 -22.10
CA ASN A 55 7.49 -6.20 -22.89
C ASN A 55 8.35 -5.24 -22.06
N LYS A 56 8.24 -5.25 -20.72
CA LYS A 56 9.18 -4.57 -19.82
C LYS A 56 10.39 -5.48 -19.53
N THR A 57 11.17 -5.79 -20.55
CA THR A 57 12.30 -6.73 -20.49
C THR A 57 13.40 -6.34 -19.50
N GLU A 58 13.46 -5.07 -19.09
CA GLU A 58 14.40 -4.58 -18.08
C GLU A 58 14.02 -4.99 -16.65
N MET A 59 12.75 -5.33 -16.41
CA MET A 59 12.22 -5.68 -15.09
C MET A 59 11.69 -7.12 -15.10
N ASN A 60 12.38 -8.02 -14.39
CA ASN A 60 11.99 -9.43 -14.25
C ASN A 60 10.78 -9.57 -13.30
N TYR A 61 9.57 -9.30 -13.80
CA TYR A 61 8.34 -9.41 -13.00
C TYR A 61 7.99 -10.86 -12.66
N LYS A 62 7.60 -11.09 -11.41
CA LYS A 62 7.17 -12.35 -10.82
C LYS A 62 5.74 -12.19 -10.30
N LEU A 63 4.97 -13.26 -10.38
CA LEU A 63 3.64 -13.30 -9.76
C LEU A 63 3.80 -13.28 -8.24
N TYR A 64 3.05 -12.42 -7.55
CA TYR A 64 2.97 -12.45 -6.09
C TYR A 64 2.04 -13.58 -5.65
N ASP A 65 2.56 -14.50 -4.82
CA ASP A 65 1.81 -15.67 -4.38
C ASP A 65 0.97 -15.35 -3.14
N ILE A 66 -0.35 -15.28 -3.33
CA ILE A 66 -1.36 -14.89 -2.31
C ILE A 66 -2.05 -16.11 -1.67
N ASN A 67 -1.38 -17.28 -1.63
CA ASN A 67 -1.98 -18.54 -1.17
C ASN A 67 -1.53 -18.98 0.22
N LYS A 68 -0.67 -18.23 0.92
CA LYS A 68 -0.29 -18.62 2.27
C LYS A 68 -1.38 -18.16 3.24
N LYS A 69 -1.88 -19.11 4.02
CA LYS A 69 -2.73 -18.82 5.16
C LYS A 69 -1.90 -18.99 6.41
N ASN A 70 -1.94 -18.00 7.28
CA ASN A 70 -1.40 -18.09 8.62
C ASN A 70 -2.50 -17.76 9.64
N ASP A 71 -2.17 -17.94 10.92
CA ASP A 71 -3.12 -17.81 12.02
C ASP A 71 -3.31 -16.36 12.51
N LEU A 72 -2.72 -15.37 11.83
CA LEU A 72 -2.83 -13.98 12.24
C LEU A 72 -4.25 -13.47 11.97
N ILE A 73 -4.99 -13.14 13.02
CA ILE A 73 -6.33 -12.54 12.90
C ILE A 73 -6.18 -11.09 12.43
N PHE A 74 -6.84 -10.73 11.34
CA PHE A 74 -6.89 -9.35 10.85
C PHE A 74 -8.00 -8.56 11.58
N ASN A 75 -7.59 -7.58 12.39
CA ASN A 75 -8.50 -6.65 13.07
C ASN A 75 -8.40 -5.24 12.49
N ASN A 76 -7.17 -4.73 12.37
CA ASN A 76 -6.90 -3.44 11.77
C ASN A 76 -5.46 -3.38 11.25
N ILE A 77 -5.23 -2.50 10.29
CA ILE A 77 -3.90 -2.03 9.93
C ILE A 77 -3.97 -0.52 9.76
N SER A 78 -2.99 0.20 10.29
CA SER A 78 -2.79 1.60 9.96
C SER A 78 -1.43 1.80 9.31
N ILE A 79 -1.36 2.61 8.27
CA ILE A 79 -0.19 2.84 7.44
C ILE A 79 -0.01 4.34 7.29
N SER A 80 1.23 4.80 7.49
CA SER A 80 1.64 6.17 7.27
C SER A 80 2.76 6.18 6.24
N GLU A 81 2.66 7.07 5.25
CA GLU A 81 3.66 7.21 4.21
C GLU A 81 3.91 8.68 3.85
N ASN A 82 5.15 9.11 4.06
CA ASN A 82 5.68 10.41 3.71
C ASN A 82 6.81 10.25 2.67
N PRO A 83 6.54 10.27 1.36
CA PRO A 83 7.57 10.02 0.37
C PRO A 83 8.73 11.04 0.46
N PRO A 84 10.00 10.62 0.30
CA PRO A 84 11.15 11.51 0.44
C PRO A 84 11.18 12.55 -0.69
N GLU A 85 11.18 13.82 -0.30
CA GLU A 85 11.17 14.99 -1.17
C GLU A 85 12.38 15.05 -2.09
N THR A 86 12.23 14.70 -3.37
CA THR A 86 13.16 15.24 -4.40
C THR A 86 12.48 15.68 -5.70
N ASN A 87 11.26 15.22 -6.02
CA ASN A 87 10.46 15.76 -7.14
C ASN A 87 8.97 15.40 -7.03
N PHE A 88 8.20 16.23 -6.33
CA PHE A 88 6.74 16.11 -6.12
C PHE A 88 5.91 15.97 -7.41
N LEU A 89 6.43 16.43 -8.55
CA LEU A 89 5.73 16.43 -9.83
C LEU A 89 5.79 15.09 -10.60
N ILE A 90 6.62 14.12 -10.18
CA ILE A 90 6.95 12.96 -11.03
C ILE A 90 6.73 11.60 -10.32
N ASN A 91 6.88 11.53 -8.99
CA ASN A 91 7.37 10.27 -8.38
C ASN A 91 6.58 9.69 -7.18
N HIS A 92 5.83 10.46 -6.40
CA HIS A 92 4.87 9.87 -5.45
C HIS A 92 3.62 10.72 -5.42
N LYS A 93 2.48 10.06 -5.47
CA LYS A 93 1.21 10.77 -5.65
C LYS A 93 0.68 11.34 -4.35
N TYR A 94 0.90 10.70 -3.20
CA TYR A 94 0.29 11.12 -1.94
C TYR A 94 1.25 11.02 -0.76
N ALA A 95 1.15 11.99 0.15
CA ALA A 95 1.56 11.81 1.54
C ALA A 95 0.29 11.58 2.36
N TYR A 96 0.23 10.51 3.15
CA TYR A 96 -1.02 10.09 3.78
C TYR A 96 -0.83 9.27 5.05
N ASP A 97 -1.88 9.27 5.86
CA ASP A 97 -2.19 8.25 6.85
C ASP A 97 -3.46 7.50 6.42
N LEU A 98 -3.50 6.19 6.57
CA LEU A 98 -4.73 5.42 6.39
C LEU A 98 -4.87 4.33 7.45
N ASN A 99 -6.12 3.98 7.74
CA ASN A 99 -6.49 2.82 8.53
C ASN A 99 -7.50 1.98 7.77
N ILE A 100 -7.26 0.66 7.73
CA ILE A 100 -8.18 -0.35 7.20
C ILE A 100 -8.65 -1.23 8.36
N ASP A 101 -9.96 -1.34 8.56
CA ASP A 101 -10.54 -2.21 9.58
C ASP A 101 -10.89 -3.61 9.04
N SER A 102 -11.29 -4.51 9.95
CA SER A 102 -11.68 -5.89 9.67
C SER A 102 -12.93 -6.05 8.79
N THR A 103 -13.63 -4.96 8.50
CA THR A 103 -14.81 -4.93 7.63
C THR A 103 -14.49 -4.32 6.25
N GLY A 104 -13.28 -3.81 6.05
CA GLY A 104 -12.86 -3.16 4.82
C GLY A 104 -13.24 -1.69 4.73
N ASN A 105 -13.63 -1.05 5.85
CA ASN A 105 -13.73 0.42 5.88
C ASN A 105 -12.32 1.01 5.91
N ILE A 106 -12.13 2.05 5.12
CA ILE A 106 -10.94 2.89 5.09
C ILE A 106 -11.29 4.24 5.71
N THR A 107 -10.41 4.71 6.58
CA THR A 107 -10.33 6.13 6.96
C THR A 107 -8.92 6.61 6.66
N ALA A 108 -8.77 7.80 6.09
CA ALA A 108 -7.48 8.33 5.71
C ALA A 108 -7.40 9.85 5.90
N ASN A 109 -6.20 10.35 6.19
CA ASN A 109 -5.84 11.76 6.08
C ASN A 109 -4.81 11.89 4.97
N VAL A 110 -5.01 12.82 4.06
CA VAL A 110 -4.05 13.15 3.00
C VAL A 110 -3.45 14.51 3.27
N TYR A 111 -2.14 14.61 3.10
CA TYR A 111 -1.32 15.80 3.36
C TYR A 111 -0.69 16.36 2.08
N TYR A 112 -0.68 15.59 1.00
CA TYR A 112 -0.22 15.99 -0.33
C TYR A 112 -0.93 15.11 -1.38
N PRO A 113 -1.29 15.64 -2.57
CA PRO A 113 -1.09 17.01 -3.03
C PRO A 113 -2.10 17.97 -2.42
N ASP A 114 -1.82 19.29 -2.50
CA ASP A 114 -2.62 20.35 -1.88
C ASP A 114 -4.11 20.25 -2.23
N GLU A 115 -4.45 19.92 -3.48
CA GLU A 115 -5.83 19.77 -3.94
C GLU A 115 -6.55 18.52 -3.40
N LYS A 116 -5.83 17.64 -2.69
CA LYS A 116 -6.34 16.43 -2.05
C LYS A 116 -6.17 16.45 -0.53
N VAL A 117 -5.68 17.54 0.05
CA VAL A 117 -5.51 17.64 1.51
C VAL A 117 -6.86 17.54 2.22
N GLY A 118 -6.94 16.65 3.21
CA GLY A 118 -8.13 16.47 4.05
C GLY A 118 -8.45 15.01 4.38
N GLY A 119 -9.63 14.79 4.93
CA GLY A 119 -10.11 13.47 5.36
C GLY A 119 -10.82 12.71 4.25
N TYR A 120 -10.71 11.39 4.30
CA TYR A 120 -11.41 10.44 3.43
C TYR A 120 -11.97 9.27 4.24
N SER A 121 -13.17 8.83 3.89
CA SER A 121 -13.78 7.62 4.45
C SER A 121 -14.56 6.89 3.37
N PHE A 122 -14.24 5.63 3.13
CA PHE A 122 -14.86 4.82 2.08
C PHE A 122 -14.76 3.33 2.37
N ASN A 123 -15.58 2.53 1.69
CA ASN A 123 -15.51 1.08 1.75
C ASN A 123 -14.70 0.52 0.58
N LEU A 124 -13.88 -0.49 0.86
CA LEU A 124 -13.24 -1.27 -0.19
C LEU A 124 -14.28 -2.09 -0.96
N SER A 125 -14.00 -2.33 -2.24
CA SER A 125 -14.75 -3.33 -2.99
C SER A 125 -14.47 -4.73 -2.40
N GLU A 126 -15.39 -5.68 -2.62
CA GLU A 126 -15.19 -7.05 -2.14
C GLU A 126 -13.88 -7.65 -2.66
N ASN A 127 -13.53 -7.37 -3.92
CA ASN A 127 -12.31 -7.87 -4.54
C ASN A 127 -11.05 -7.22 -3.94
N ASP A 128 -11.01 -5.89 -3.79
CA ASP A 128 -9.86 -5.20 -3.18
C ASP A 128 -9.67 -5.64 -1.72
N PHE A 129 -10.76 -5.78 -0.98
CA PHE A 129 -10.70 -6.25 0.40
C PHE A 129 -10.19 -7.70 0.50
N LYS A 130 -10.63 -8.57 -0.41
CA LYS A 130 -10.12 -9.94 -0.51
C LYS A 130 -8.62 -9.96 -0.82
N ILE A 131 -8.16 -9.19 -1.80
CA ILE A 131 -6.73 -9.10 -2.16
C ILE A 131 -5.92 -8.61 -0.95
N PHE A 132 -6.37 -7.53 -0.30
CA PHE A 132 -5.72 -7.00 0.89
C PHE A 132 -5.59 -8.05 1.99
N LYS A 133 -6.68 -8.77 2.30
CA LYS A 133 -6.65 -9.85 3.29
C LYS A 133 -5.67 -10.95 2.93
N GLU A 134 -5.58 -11.33 1.67
CA GLU A 134 -4.65 -12.36 1.22
C GLU A 134 -3.18 -11.88 1.29
N ILE A 135 -2.90 -10.60 1.02
CA ILE A 135 -1.60 -9.98 1.30
C ILE A 135 -1.30 -10.05 2.81
N PHE A 136 -2.25 -9.65 3.64
CA PHE A 136 -2.10 -9.67 5.10
C PHE A 136 -1.81 -11.07 5.65
N TYR A 137 -2.53 -12.08 5.18
CA TYR A 137 -2.34 -13.48 5.62
C TYR A 137 -1.07 -14.16 5.09
N ASN A 138 -0.26 -13.47 4.28
CA ASN A 138 1.10 -13.91 3.98
C ASN A 138 2.10 -13.53 5.09
N ILE A 139 1.75 -12.63 6.01
CA ILE A 139 2.66 -12.09 7.05
C ILE A 139 2.62 -12.92 8.31
N THR A 140 3.72 -13.61 8.60
CA THR A 140 3.86 -14.51 9.75
C THR A 140 4.09 -13.76 11.07
N ILE A 141 3.74 -14.41 12.19
CA ILE A 141 4.02 -13.87 13.52
C ILE A 141 5.54 -13.71 13.73
N ASP A 142 6.37 -14.63 13.24
CA ASP A 142 7.83 -14.53 13.34
C ASP A 142 8.40 -13.28 12.65
N GLU A 143 7.78 -12.84 11.55
CA GLU A 143 8.13 -11.57 10.87
C GLU A 143 7.75 -10.33 11.70
N LEU A 144 6.76 -10.45 12.59
CA LEU A 144 6.24 -9.35 13.41
C LEU A 144 6.88 -9.29 14.81
N ASP A 145 7.11 -10.44 15.45
CA ASP A 145 7.63 -10.56 16.82
C ASP A 145 9.10 -10.15 16.92
N ARG A 146 9.81 -10.07 15.80
CA ARG A 146 11.13 -9.43 15.71
C ARG A 146 11.10 -7.92 16.06
N LYS A 147 9.92 -7.32 16.24
CA LYS A 147 9.69 -5.92 16.64
C LYS A 147 10.66 -4.98 15.93
N HIS A 148 10.47 -4.78 14.63
CA HIS A 148 11.21 -3.83 13.80
C HIS A 148 10.85 -2.38 14.11
N PHE A 149 10.75 -2.07 15.40
CA PHE A 149 10.54 -0.75 15.94
C PHE A 149 11.90 -0.12 16.20
N VAL A 150 12.22 0.90 15.42
CA VAL A 150 13.29 1.83 15.77
C VAL A 150 12.61 2.99 16.48
N LYS A 151 13.08 3.33 17.69
CA LYS A 151 12.66 4.57 18.37
C LYS A 151 13.31 5.77 17.68
N ASP A 152 13.03 5.92 16.39
CA ASP A 152 13.48 7.01 15.55
C ASP A 152 12.25 7.82 15.17
N TYR A 153 12.28 9.08 15.59
CA TYR A 153 11.26 10.07 15.24
C TYR A 153 11.44 10.60 13.83
N ASN A 154 12.31 10.03 12.99
CA ASN A 154 12.55 10.43 11.59
C ASN A 154 12.00 9.45 10.56
N SER A 155 11.27 8.40 10.96
CA SER A 155 10.80 7.44 9.97
C SER A 155 9.73 8.06 9.07
N ILE A 156 9.97 8.00 7.77
CA ILE A 156 9.03 8.50 6.77
C ILE A 156 7.86 7.53 6.49
N GLN A 157 7.94 6.30 7.00
CA GLN A 157 6.93 5.27 6.77
C GLN A 157 6.70 4.46 8.05
N SER A 158 5.45 4.15 8.36
CA SER A 158 5.14 3.26 9.46
C SER A 158 3.93 2.39 9.16
N ILE A 159 3.94 1.17 9.66
CA ILE A 159 2.81 0.24 9.63
C ILE A 159 2.56 -0.23 11.06
N VAL A 160 1.31 -0.13 11.49
CA VAL A 160 0.85 -0.71 12.75
C VAL A 160 -0.18 -1.77 12.46
N ILE A 161 0.11 -3.02 12.83
CA ILE A 161 -0.79 -4.16 12.64
C ILE A 161 -1.49 -4.46 13.97
N ASN A 162 -2.82 -4.51 13.93
CA ASN A 162 -3.70 -4.85 15.05
C ASN A 162 -3.42 -4.02 16.32
N ASN A 163 -3.02 -2.76 16.17
CA ASN A 163 -2.58 -1.87 17.26
C ASN A 163 -1.49 -2.48 18.18
N LYS A 164 -0.73 -3.46 17.69
CA LYS A 164 0.24 -4.24 18.49
C LYS A 164 1.64 -4.22 17.88
N TYR A 165 1.74 -4.50 16.59
CA TYR A 165 3.04 -4.64 15.92
C TYR A 165 3.35 -3.38 15.16
N VAL A 166 4.38 -2.65 15.59
CA VAL A 166 4.85 -1.42 14.96
C VAL A 166 6.07 -1.74 14.11
N LEU A 167 5.99 -1.40 12.82
CA LEU A 167 7.04 -1.54 11.83
C LEU A 167 7.35 -0.16 11.26
N ASN A 168 8.48 0.42 11.64
CA ASN A 168 8.91 1.75 11.17
C ASN A 168 10.40 1.79 10.77
N ASN A 169 11.07 0.64 10.72
CA ASN A 169 12.39 0.51 10.15
C ASN A 169 12.31 0.51 8.61
N PHE A 170 12.73 1.60 7.97
CA PHE A 170 12.66 1.78 6.53
C PHE A 170 13.39 0.69 5.72
N GLU A 171 14.59 0.27 6.14
CA GLU A 171 15.32 -0.80 5.46
C GLU A 171 14.56 -2.12 5.50
N TYR A 172 13.95 -2.45 6.64
CA TYR A 172 13.15 -3.66 6.78
C TYR A 172 11.85 -3.60 5.97
N LEU A 173 11.12 -2.48 6.04
CA LEU A 173 9.89 -2.26 5.27
C LEU A 173 10.12 -2.46 3.76
N ASN A 174 11.28 -2.06 3.25
CA ASN A 174 11.64 -2.15 1.83
C ASN A 174 12.34 -3.45 1.42
N SER A 175 12.85 -4.25 2.36
CA SER A 175 13.53 -5.52 2.07
C SER A 175 12.66 -6.76 2.31
N ASN A 176 11.59 -6.66 3.10
CA ASN A 176 10.61 -7.74 3.26
C ASN A 176 9.48 -7.61 2.22
N LEU A 177 9.39 -8.58 1.31
CA LEU A 177 8.38 -8.62 0.25
C LEU A 177 6.93 -8.53 0.76
N ASN A 178 6.57 -9.27 1.80
CA ASN A 178 5.19 -9.33 2.30
C ASN A 178 4.79 -8.02 2.98
N ILE A 179 5.72 -7.42 3.72
CA ILE A 179 5.51 -6.12 4.36
C ILE A 179 5.45 -5.00 3.31
N ASN A 180 6.34 -5.03 2.31
CA ASN A 180 6.30 -4.09 1.21
C ASN A 180 5.01 -4.20 0.38
N ALA A 181 4.46 -5.41 0.24
CA ALA A 181 3.17 -5.63 -0.42
C ALA A 181 2.02 -4.86 0.27
N ILE A 182 2.05 -4.70 1.60
CA ILE A 182 1.08 -3.86 2.32
C ILE A 182 1.21 -2.40 1.87
N LEU A 183 2.42 -1.84 1.93
CA LEU A 183 2.70 -0.44 1.58
C LEU A 183 2.33 -0.15 0.12
N MET A 184 2.60 -1.11 -0.75
CA MET A 184 2.20 -1.00 -2.12
C MET A 184 0.68 -1.00 -2.26
N PHE A 185 -0.01 -1.92 -1.58
CA PHE A 185 -1.45 -2.00 -1.69
C PHE A 185 -2.13 -0.73 -1.15
N SER A 186 -1.59 -0.10 -0.10
CA SER A 186 -2.07 1.20 0.35
C SER A 186 -1.91 2.30 -0.70
N ASN A 187 -0.76 2.38 -1.37
CA ASN A 187 -0.56 3.30 -2.49
C ASN A 187 -1.58 3.07 -3.62
N TYR A 188 -1.88 1.81 -3.92
CA TYR A 188 -2.93 1.48 -4.89
C TYR A 188 -4.30 1.98 -4.44
N LEU A 189 -4.65 1.80 -3.16
CA LEU A 189 -5.94 2.25 -2.63
C LEU A 189 -6.07 3.78 -2.70
N THR A 190 -5.02 4.53 -2.36
CA THR A 190 -5.05 5.99 -2.46
C THR A 190 -5.25 6.42 -3.92
N MET A 191 -4.49 5.85 -4.87
CA MET A 191 -4.70 6.12 -6.30
C MET A 191 -6.09 5.72 -6.81
N LYS A 192 -6.64 4.59 -6.39
CA LYS A 192 -7.92 4.12 -6.93
C LYS A 192 -9.11 4.91 -6.39
N TYR A 193 -9.08 5.23 -5.09
CA TYR A 193 -10.24 5.76 -4.37
C TYR A 193 -10.16 7.26 -4.11
N ILE A 194 -9.00 7.80 -3.74
CA ILE A 194 -8.85 9.21 -3.36
C ILE A 194 -8.80 10.11 -4.61
N ASP A 195 -8.21 9.63 -5.71
CA ASP A 195 -8.17 10.38 -6.98
C ASP A 195 -9.56 10.84 -7.45
N LYS A 196 -10.58 10.01 -7.23
CA LYS A 196 -11.94 10.23 -7.72
C LYS A 196 -12.83 10.97 -6.73
N GLN A 197 -12.32 11.28 -5.53
CA GLN A 197 -13.10 11.87 -4.44
C GLN A 197 -12.59 13.27 -4.09
N SER A 198 -13.50 14.11 -3.59
CA SER A 198 -13.15 15.36 -2.92
C SER A 198 -12.87 15.08 -1.44
N PRO A 199 -11.89 15.74 -0.82
CA PRO A 199 -11.66 15.61 0.61
C PRO A 199 -12.88 16.12 1.39
N ASN A 200 -13.07 15.59 2.59
CA ASN A 200 -13.97 16.18 3.59
C ASN A 200 -13.16 16.84 4.71
N ASP A 201 -13.84 17.66 5.51
CA ASP A 201 -13.23 18.42 6.61
C ASP A 201 -12.90 17.57 7.84
N SER A 202 -13.21 16.27 7.83
CA SER A 202 -12.90 15.39 8.96
C SER A 202 -11.39 15.14 9.05
N LYS A 203 -10.88 15.01 10.27
CA LYS A 203 -9.52 14.53 10.54
C LYS A 203 -9.62 13.27 11.39
N TYR A 204 -8.98 12.20 10.95
CA TYR A 204 -9.03 10.90 11.61
C TYR A 204 -7.81 10.68 12.50
N SER A 205 -8.00 10.12 13.70
CA SER A 205 -6.88 9.68 14.52
C SER A 205 -6.40 8.31 14.03
N ILE A 206 -5.22 8.27 13.43
CA ILE A 206 -4.64 7.05 12.86
C ILE A 206 -3.38 6.65 13.67
N GLU A 207 -3.28 5.38 14.06
CA GLU A 207 -2.27 4.94 15.03
C GLU A 207 -0.83 5.03 14.48
N SER A 208 -0.64 4.71 13.19
CA SER A 208 0.65 4.78 12.51
C SER A 208 1.26 6.19 12.51
N SER A 209 0.44 7.24 12.53
CA SER A 209 0.89 8.64 12.55
C SER A 209 1.81 8.94 13.73
N LYS A 210 1.65 8.22 14.86
CA LYS A 210 2.49 8.38 16.06
C LYS A 210 3.95 7.94 15.86
N TYR A 211 4.21 7.19 14.79
CA TYR A 211 5.49 6.53 14.54
C TYR A 211 6.15 6.97 13.23
N SER A 212 5.67 8.06 12.62
CA SER A 212 6.18 8.62 11.37
C SER A 212 6.31 10.15 11.42
N ILE A 213 7.19 10.73 10.58
CA ILE A 213 7.36 12.20 10.42
C ILE A 213 6.36 12.85 9.46
N LEU A 214 5.16 12.31 9.34
CA LEU A 214 4.15 13.07 8.64
C LEU A 214 3.91 14.39 9.39
N PRO A 215 3.67 15.50 8.68
CA PRO A 215 3.15 16.69 9.33
C PRO A 215 1.92 16.26 10.12
N ILE A 216 2.02 16.31 11.45
CA ILE A 216 0.88 16.07 12.32
C ILE A 216 -0.17 17.05 11.82
N PRO A 217 -1.37 16.61 11.39
CA PRO A 217 -2.41 17.54 10.99
C PRO A 217 -2.55 18.50 12.15
N GLU A 218 -2.36 19.80 11.91
CA GLU A 218 -2.46 20.79 12.97
C GLU A 218 -3.75 20.49 13.73
N SER A 219 -3.54 20.09 14.97
CA SER A 219 -4.53 19.71 15.95
C SER A 219 -4.44 20.85 16.99
N TRP A 220 -5.49 21.25 17.68
CA TRP A 220 -6.54 20.46 18.32
C TRP A 220 -7.79 21.32 18.46
#